data_AF-A0A7J7H4J6-F1
#
_entry.id   AF-A0A7J7H4J6-F1
#
_cell.length_a   1.000
_cell.length_b   1.000
_cell.length_c   1.000
_cell.angle_alpha   90.00
_cell.angle_beta   90.00
_cell.angle_gamma   90.00
#
_symmetry.space_group_name_H-M   'P 1'
#
loop_
_entity.id
_entity.type
_entity.pdbx_description
1 polymer ?
#
loop_
_entity_poly.entity_id
_entity_poly.type
_entity_poly.pdbx_seq_one_letter_code
_entity_poly.pdbx_strand_id
1 'polypeptide(L)'
;MGWFKLEPIGNIDVEIMNNLGLPNFGSMGSPTVTLSNRLLENPRKLPLQGCHEEHIFYAYLPESKIPTWFNIKNIGSSISFIVPSLFRIQALSVCSIYALSNNLKYLDHNYDAHTIINNTTKSLIWSHSPNVIGIPEADEDMMWLSYWKFENQLKGGDELNISVVGNEDFQVKEVGVHLVYKEQEEKSSQSTSEEASQLQFSVYGNVVPGNAFTVHPVSRKVFRLGCHWWDCWICDDL
;
A
#
# COMPACT_ATOMS: atom_id res chain seq x y z
N MET A 1 -25.15 2.28 -0.45
CA MET A 1 -23.91 1.52 -0.67
C MET A 1 -22.83 2.21 0.15
N GLY A 2 -22.21 1.51 1.10
CA GLY A 2 -21.17 2.08 1.95
C GLY A 2 -19.85 2.24 1.17
N TRP A 3 -19.14 3.34 1.39
CA TRP A 3 -17.88 3.67 0.67
C TRP A 3 -16.73 2.72 1.00
N PHE A 4 -16.80 2.01 2.13
CA PHE A 4 -15.86 0.98 2.54
C PHE A 4 -16.55 0.01 3.52
N LYS A 5 -15.94 -1.14 3.78
CA LYS A 5 -16.36 -2.11 4.80
C LYS A 5 -15.18 -2.41 5.74
N LEU A 6 -15.40 -2.22 7.04
CA LEU A 6 -14.47 -2.61 8.09
C LEU A 6 -14.88 -3.97 8.65
N GLU A 7 -13.96 -4.92 8.76
CA GLU A 7 -14.22 -6.19 9.44
C GLU A 7 -12.98 -6.76 10.14
N PRO A 8 -13.15 -7.62 11.15
CA PRO A 8 -12.02 -8.22 11.86
C PRO A 8 -11.08 -8.97 10.92
N ILE A 9 -9.77 -8.90 11.20
CA ILE A 9 -8.74 -9.51 10.32
C ILE A 9 -8.96 -11.02 10.10
N GLY A 10 -9.54 -11.72 11.07
CA GLY A 10 -9.85 -13.16 10.96
C GLY A 10 -10.99 -13.50 9.99
N ASN A 11 -11.76 -12.50 9.55
CA ASN A 11 -12.86 -12.68 8.61
C ASN A 11 -12.47 -12.32 7.15
N ILE A 12 -11.23 -11.86 6.94
CA ILE A 12 -10.75 -11.43 5.63
C ILE A 12 -10.52 -12.64 4.73
N ASP A 13 -10.81 -12.46 3.45
CA ASP A 13 -10.58 -13.46 2.41
C ASP A 13 -9.14 -14.00 2.46
N VAL A 14 -9.02 -15.32 2.48
CA VAL A 14 -7.74 -16.03 2.63
C VAL A 14 -6.78 -15.71 1.47
N GLU A 15 -7.28 -15.48 0.25
CA GLU A 15 -6.45 -15.07 -0.89
C GLU A 15 -5.80 -13.71 -0.64
N ILE A 16 -6.58 -12.73 -0.16
CA ILE A 16 -6.07 -11.40 0.20
C ILE A 16 -5.04 -11.52 1.33
N MET A 17 -5.35 -12.31 2.36
CA MET A 17 -4.43 -12.54 3.49
C MET A 17 -3.13 -13.19 3.06
N ASN A 18 -3.18 -14.19 2.18
CA ASN A 18 -1.99 -14.86 1.65
C ASN A 18 -1.14 -13.90 0.80
N ASN A 19 -1.78 -13.12 -0.08
CA ASN A 19 -1.10 -12.15 -0.95
C ASN A 19 -0.46 -10.98 -0.19
N LEU A 20 -0.97 -10.69 1.00
CA LEU A 20 -0.40 -9.72 1.92
C LEU A 20 0.68 -10.32 2.83
N GLY A 21 0.84 -11.65 2.83
CA GLY A 21 1.71 -12.38 3.75
C GLY A 21 1.23 -12.32 5.21
N LEU A 22 -0.08 -12.17 5.43
CA LEU A 22 -0.69 -12.05 6.76
C LEU A 22 -1.24 -13.35 7.40
N PRO A 23 -1.01 -14.60 6.93
CA PRO A 23 -1.80 -15.75 7.39
C PRO A 23 -1.69 -16.07 8.89
N ASN A 24 -0.71 -15.50 9.62
CA ASN A 24 -0.44 -15.83 11.03
C ASN A 24 -0.99 -14.83 12.07
N PHE A 25 -1.62 -13.71 11.67
CA PHE A 25 -2.09 -12.72 12.64
C PHE A 25 -3.32 -13.15 13.46
N GLY A 26 -4.04 -14.20 13.02
CA GLY A 26 -5.13 -14.80 13.80
C GLY A 26 -4.69 -15.53 15.07
N SER A 27 -3.39 -15.84 15.20
CA SER A 27 -2.81 -16.60 16.33
C SER A 27 -1.91 -15.76 17.25
N MET A 28 -1.55 -14.54 16.85
CA MET A 28 -0.76 -13.62 17.67
C MET A 28 -1.75 -12.89 18.58
N GLY A 29 -1.60 -12.99 19.92
CA GLY A 29 -2.55 -12.48 20.90
C GLY A 29 -3.15 -11.14 20.47
N SER A 30 -4.47 -11.14 20.18
CA SER A 30 -5.15 -10.17 19.33
C SER A 30 -4.73 -8.72 19.58
N PRO A 31 -3.76 -8.17 18.81
CA PRO A 31 -3.31 -6.82 19.05
C PRO A 31 -4.42 -5.85 18.66
N THR A 32 -4.44 -4.70 19.32
CA THR A 32 -5.42 -3.65 19.07
C THR A 32 -4.75 -2.46 18.40
N VAL A 33 -5.49 -1.80 17.52
CA VAL A 33 -5.06 -0.58 16.83
C VAL A 33 -6.08 0.52 17.07
N THR A 34 -5.59 1.76 17.19
CA THR A 34 -6.46 2.94 17.22
C THR A 34 -6.74 3.35 15.78
N LEU A 35 -8.02 3.35 15.41
CA LEU A 35 -8.47 3.74 14.08
C LEU A 35 -9.28 5.04 14.17
N SER A 36 -8.95 6.00 13.32
CA SER A 36 -9.78 7.17 13.06
C SER A 36 -10.45 7.03 11.71
N ASN A 37 -11.68 7.51 11.61
CA ASN A 37 -12.45 7.53 10.38
C ASN A 37 -13.08 8.90 10.28
N ARG A 38 -13.07 9.50 9.09
CA ARG A 38 -13.72 10.80 8.83
C ARG A 38 -15.20 10.84 9.24
N LEU A 39 -15.90 9.70 9.23
CA LEU A 39 -17.30 9.59 9.64
C LEU A 39 -17.49 9.38 11.15
N LEU A 40 -16.44 9.08 11.92
CA LEU A 40 -16.50 8.88 13.36
C LEU A 40 -15.95 10.11 14.08
N GLU A 41 -16.72 10.66 15.03
CA GLU A 41 -16.30 11.84 15.80
C GLU A 41 -15.01 11.62 16.61
N ASN A 42 -14.70 10.38 16.97
CA ASN A 42 -13.56 10.05 17.82
C ASN A 42 -12.84 8.77 17.35
N PRO A 43 -11.50 8.72 17.42
CA PRO A 43 -10.74 7.49 17.20
C PRO A 43 -11.17 6.38 18.16
N ARG A 44 -11.12 5.13 17.68
CA ARG A 44 -11.51 3.94 18.47
C ARG A 44 -10.39 2.93 18.47
N LYS A 45 -10.08 2.39 19.66
CA LYS A 45 -9.20 1.24 19.82
C LYS A 45 -9.99 -0.03 19.54
N LEU A 46 -9.61 -0.76 18.50
CA LEU A 46 -10.29 -1.96 18.01
C LEU A 46 -9.27 -3.11 17.86
N PRO A 47 -9.70 -4.39 17.91
CA PRO A 47 -8.87 -5.49 17.39
C PRO A 47 -8.45 -5.22 15.95
N LEU A 48 -7.39 -5.85 15.46
CA LEU A 48 -6.99 -5.71 14.05
C LEU A 48 -8.18 -5.84 13.09
N GLN A 49 -8.33 -4.83 12.23
CA GLN A 49 -9.38 -4.76 11.22
C GLN A 49 -8.75 -4.70 9.83
N GLY A 50 -9.43 -5.30 8.86
CA GLY A 50 -9.22 -5.06 7.44
C GLY A 50 -10.28 -4.11 6.88
N CYS A 51 -9.87 -3.20 6.01
CA CYS A 51 -10.75 -2.28 5.30
C CYS A 51 -10.85 -2.69 3.83
N HIS A 52 -12.06 -2.94 3.36
CA HIS A 52 -12.37 -3.19 1.96
C HIS A 52 -12.94 -1.95 1.31
N GLU A 53 -12.31 -1.53 0.22
CA GLU A 53 -12.78 -0.52 -0.72
C GLU A 53 -12.87 -1.12 -2.12
N GLU A 54 -13.40 -0.36 -3.08
CA GLU A 54 -13.46 -0.80 -4.47
C GLU A 54 -12.04 -1.03 -5.01
N HIS A 55 -11.72 -2.29 -5.36
CA HIS A 55 -10.42 -2.76 -5.87
C HIS A 55 -9.22 -2.60 -4.90
N ILE A 56 -9.43 -2.10 -3.69
CA ILE A 56 -8.39 -1.91 -2.68
C ILE A 56 -8.78 -2.60 -1.39
N PHE A 57 -7.81 -3.28 -0.78
CA PHE A 57 -7.87 -3.66 0.61
C PHE A 57 -6.74 -2.97 1.36
N TYR A 58 -6.95 -2.57 2.61
CA TYR A 58 -5.86 -2.08 3.45
C TYR A 58 -6.08 -2.38 4.93
N ALA A 59 -4.99 -2.41 5.68
CA ALA A 59 -4.98 -2.66 7.11
C ALA A 59 -3.84 -1.88 7.78
N TYR A 60 -3.98 -1.70 9.09
CA TYR A 60 -2.97 -1.08 9.95
C TYR A 60 -2.50 -2.07 11.00
N LEU A 61 -1.20 -2.15 11.21
CA LEU A 61 -0.57 -3.08 12.15
C LEU A 61 0.39 -2.30 13.07
N PRO A 62 0.44 -2.62 14.38
CA PRO A 62 1.39 -2.03 15.32
C PRO A 62 2.77 -2.69 15.15
N GLU A 63 3.33 -2.56 13.95
CA GLU A 63 4.59 -3.16 13.52
C GLU A 63 5.49 -2.05 12.97
N SER A 64 6.78 -2.10 13.32
CA SER A 64 7.76 -1.05 12.99
C SER A 64 8.71 -1.42 11.86
N LYS A 65 8.49 -2.56 11.20
CA LYS A 65 9.39 -3.09 10.15
C LYS A 65 8.61 -3.67 8.99
N ILE A 66 9.03 -3.36 7.77
CA ILE A 66 8.46 -3.97 6.57
C ILE A 66 8.73 -5.47 6.58
N PRO A 67 7.73 -6.33 6.32
CA PRO A 67 7.92 -7.77 6.32
C PRO A 67 8.98 -8.25 5.32
N THR A 68 9.62 -9.39 5.57
CA THR A 68 10.78 -9.86 4.80
C THR A 68 10.44 -10.26 3.36
N TRP A 69 9.20 -10.64 3.06
CA TRP A 69 8.74 -11.01 1.72
C TRP A 69 8.42 -9.83 0.79
N PHE A 70 8.50 -8.60 1.30
CA PHE A 70 8.53 -7.40 0.46
C PHE A 70 9.92 -7.28 -0.15
N ASN A 71 10.05 -7.61 -1.43
CA ASN A 71 11.36 -7.75 -2.04
C ASN A 71 11.93 -6.43 -2.55
N ILE A 72 11.08 -5.43 -2.78
CA ILE A 72 11.49 -4.10 -3.24
C ILE A 72 11.24 -3.15 -2.07
N LYS A 73 12.29 -2.56 -1.50
CA LYS A 73 12.18 -1.65 -0.34
C LYS A 73 13.05 -0.42 -0.55
N ASN A 74 12.65 0.68 0.09
CA ASN A 74 13.46 1.87 0.18
C ASN A 74 13.25 2.59 1.51
N ILE A 75 14.32 3.20 2.03
CA ILE A 75 14.22 4.13 3.15
C ILE A 75 13.61 5.44 2.62
N GLY A 76 12.66 5.99 3.39
CA GLY A 76 11.89 7.18 3.03
C GLY A 76 10.53 6.85 2.45
N SER A 77 9.93 7.86 1.83
CA SER A 77 8.51 7.86 1.44
C SER A 77 8.23 7.35 0.04
N SER A 78 9.25 7.06 -0.78
CA SER A 78 9.03 6.69 -2.18
C SER A 78 10.00 5.63 -2.69
N ILE A 79 9.59 4.94 -3.74
CA ILE A 79 10.37 3.90 -4.40
C ILE A 79 10.04 3.86 -5.89
N SER A 80 11.07 3.68 -6.71
CA SER A 80 10.93 3.53 -8.16
C SER A 80 11.51 2.19 -8.61
N PHE A 81 10.82 1.52 -9.51
CA PHE A 81 11.29 0.27 -10.10
C PHE A 81 10.63 0.00 -11.45
N ILE A 82 11.27 -0.87 -12.23
CA ILE A 82 10.70 -1.40 -13.46
C ILE A 82 10.01 -2.72 -13.14
N VAL A 83 8.78 -2.84 -13.59
CA VAL A 83 7.98 -4.04 -13.40
C VAL A 83 8.65 -5.23 -14.12
N PRO A 84 8.98 -6.33 -13.41
CA PRO A 84 9.57 -7.51 -14.04
C PRO A 84 8.68 -8.12 -15.13
N SER A 85 9.25 -8.43 -16.29
CA SER A 85 8.51 -8.89 -17.47
C SER A 85 8.15 -10.38 -17.50
N LEU A 86 8.47 -11.12 -16.44
CA LEU A 86 8.38 -12.58 -16.43
C LEU A 86 6.95 -13.10 -16.29
N PHE A 87 6.07 -12.37 -15.59
CA PHE A 87 4.74 -12.86 -15.24
C PHE A 87 3.68 -11.77 -15.33
N ARG A 88 2.42 -12.18 -15.52
CA ARG A 88 1.28 -11.26 -15.48
C ARG A 88 0.99 -10.87 -14.03
N ILE A 89 1.05 -9.58 -13.74
CA ILE A 89 0.73 -9.05 -12.43
C ILE A 89 -0.77 -9.00 -12.26
N GLN A 90 -1.24 -9.62 -11.19
CA GLN A 90 -2.65 -9.61 -10.78
C GLN A 90 -2.91 -8.45 -9.83
N ALA A 91 -1.97 -8.19 -8.92
CA ALA A 91 -2.10 -7.18 -7.89
C ALA A 91 -0.75 -6.69 -7.40
N LEU A 92 -0.80 -5.61 -6.62
CA LEU A 92 0.35 -4.97 -6.02
C LEU A 92 0.05 -4.74 -4.53
N SER A 93 0.95 -5.18 -3.66
CA SER A 93 0.92 -4.85 -2.25
C SER A 93 1.92 -3.73 -1.98
N VAL A 94 1.47 -2.66 -1.31
CA VAL A 94 2.32 -1.56 -0.84
C VAL A 94 2.28 -1.56 0.69
N CYS A 95 3.45 -1.52 1.30
CA CYS A 95 3.64 -1.43 2.73
C CYS A 95 4.43 -0.16 3.05
N SER A 96 4.03 0.58 4.07
CA SER A 96 4.81 1.70 4.60
C SER A 96 4.89 1.65 6.12
N ILE A 97 6.02 2.11 6.66
CA ILE A 97 6.21 2.36 8.09
C ILE A 97 6.14 3.86 8.29
N TYR A 98 5.25 4.32 9.17
CA TYR A 98 5.08 5.74 9.46
C TYR A 98 4.92 6.00 10.95
N ALA A 99 5.25 7.22 11.33
CA ALA A 99 4.97 7.80 12.63
C ALA A 99 4.09 9.05 12.47
N LEU A 100 3.37 9.40 13.53
CA LEU A 100 2.67 10.67 13.61
C LEU A 100 3.42 11.62 14.54
N SER A 101 3.46 12.91 14.20
CA SER A 101 4.09 13.92 15.05
C SER A 101 3.29 14.09 16.36
N ASN A 102 4.01 14.30 17.46
CA ASN A 102 3.42 14.50 18.79
C ASN A 102 2.73 15.87 18.95
N ASN A 103 2.76 16.74 17.95
CA ASN A 103 2.15 18.07 17.98
C ASN A 103 0.63 18.00 17.71
N LEU A 104 -0.08 17.13 18.42
CA LEU A 104 -1.54 16.94 18.40
C LEU A 104 -2.31 18.14 19.01
N LYS A 105 -1.82 19.37 18.84
CA LYS A 105 -2.42 20.58 19.42
C LYS A 105 -3.73 20.98 18.76
N TYR A 106 -4.04 20.40 17.60
CA TYR A 106 -5.34 20.55 16.95
C TYR A 106 -5.81 19.17 16.54
N LEU A 107 -6.86 18.71 17.20
CA LEU A 107 -7.48 17.40 17.07
C LEU A 107 -8.27 17.25 15.75
N ASP A 108 -7.78 17.85 14.66
CA ASP A 108 -8.30 17.51 13.34
C ASP A 108 -7.60 16.20 12.96
N HIS A 109 -8.22 15.07 13.32
CA HIS A 109 -7.74 13.70 13.05
C HIS A 109 -7.78 13.34 11.55
N ASN A 110 -7.51 14.34 10.72
CA ASN A 110 -7.73 14.41 9.31
C ASN A 110 -6.36 14.36 8.63
N TYR A 111 -5.71 13.22 8.80
CA TYR A 111 -4.44 12.95 8.15
C TYR A 111 -4.73 12.74 6.67
N ASP A 112 -4.39 13.75 5.87
CA ASP A 112 -4.47 13.71 4.41
C ASP A 112 -3.34 12.83 3.87
N ALA A 113 -3.42 11.53 4.15
CA ALA A 113 -2.42 10.54 3.80
C ALA A 113 -2.79 9.85 2.49
N HIS A 114 -1.83 9.72 1.59
CA HIS A 114 -2.03 9.13 0.28
C HIS A 114 -1.00 8.06 -0.01
N THR A 115 -1.45 6.96 -0.62
CA THR A 115 -0.58 6.11 -1.43
C THR A 115 -0.78 6.47 -2.90
N ILE A 116 0.29 6.90 -3.55
CA ILE A 116 0.31 7.31 -4.95
C ILE A 116 1.14 6.29 -5.74
N ILE A 117 0.55 5.75 -6.79
CA ILE A 117 1.19 4.83 -7.72
C ILE A 117 1.17 5.49 -9.09
N ASN A 118 2.32 5.94 -9.55
CA ASN A 118 2.50 6.59 -10.85
C ASN A 118 3.18 5.62 -11.82
N ASN A 119 2.44 5.23 -12.86
CA ASN A 119 2.97 4.52 -14.01
C ASN A 119 3.38 5.53 -15.08
N THR A 120 4.68 5.84 -15.11
CA THR A 120 5.24 6.86 -15.99
C THR A 120 5.16 6.42 -17.45
N THR A 121 5.36 5.13 -17.72
CA THR A 121 5.24 4.54 -19.07
C THR A 121 3.86 4.79 -19.69
N LYS A 122 2.79 4.71 -18.89
CA LYS A 122 1.41 4.86 -19.34
C LYS A 122 0.81 6.24 -19.05
N SER A 123 1.57 7.15 -18.45
CA SER A 123 1.07 8.45 -17.98
C SER A 123 -0.21 8.30 -17.14
N LEU A 124 -0.18 7.33 -16.21
CA LEU A 124 -1.33 6.91 -15.42
C LEU A 124 -1.02 6.93 -13.94
N ILE A 125 -1.85 7.61 -13.16
CA ILE A 125 -1.68 7.76 -11.71
C ILE A 125 -2.88 7.17 -10.99
N TRP A 126 -2.63 6.40 -9.95
CA TRP A 126 -3.62 6.05 -8.94
C TRP A 126 -3.24 6.72 -7.63
N SER A 127 -4.19 7.42 -7.02
CA SER A 127 -4.04 8.05 -5.72
C SER A 127 -5.13 7.54 -4.80
N HIS A 128 -4.74 6.87 -3.71
CA HIS A 128 -5.66 6.40 -2.68
C HIS A 128 -5.46 7.18 -1.40
N SER A 129 -6.56 7.77 -0.92
CA SER A 129 -6.66 8.32 0.43
C SER A 129 -7.62 7.44 1.24
N PRO A 130 -7.17 6.78 2.31
CA PRO A 130 -7.96 5.80 3.01
C PRO A 130 -9.11 6.45 3.77
N ASN A 131 -10.29 5.83 3.79
CA ASN A 131 -11.42 6.33 4.59
C ASN A 131 -11.20 6.17 6.11
N VAL A 132 -10.29 5.28 6.49
CA VAL A 132 -9.94 4.95 7.87
C VAL A 132 -8.43 4.98 7.98
N ILE A 133 -7.90 5.65 8.99
CA ILE A 133 -6.46 5.76 9.23
C ILE A 133 -6.08 5.17 10.59
N GLY A 134 -4.98 4.45 10.63
CA GLY A 134 -4.37 4.00 11.87
C GLY A 134 -3.63 5.13 12.57
N ILE A 135 -3.78 5.21 13.89
CA ILE A 135 -3.08 6.16 14.75
C ILE A 135 -2.09 5.36 15.60
N PRO A 136 -0.76 5.43 15.35
CA PRO A 136 0.25 4.92 16.27
C PRO A 136 0.10 5.50 17.68
N GLU A 137 0.49 4.72 18.69
CA GLU A 137 0.68 5.28 20.02
C GLU A 137 1.85 6.27 20.02
N ALA A 138 1.95 7.09 21.07
CA ALA A 138 3.00 8.11 21.15
C ALA A 138 4.40 7.47 21.06
N ASP A 139 5.24 8.05 20.20
CA ASP A 139 6.60 7.56 19.92
C ASP A 139 6.69 6.14 19.31
N GLU A 140 5.56 5.57 18.88
CA GLU A 140 5.51 4.29 18.17
C GLU A 140 5.38 4.46 16.65
N ASP A 141 5.80 3.42 15.93
CA ASP A 141 5.61 3.29 14.49
C ASP A 141 4.39 2.44 14.18
N MET A 142 3.78 2.71 13.04
CA MET A 142 2.68 1.92 12.50
C MET A 142 2.96 1.52 11.07
N MET A 143 2.55 0.30 10.75
CA MET A 143 2.55 -0.20 9.39
C MET A 143 1.20 0.09 8.74
N TRP A 144 1.24 0.71 7.56
CA TRP A 144 0.09 0.78 6.65
C TRP A 144 0.34 -0.19 5.49
N LEU A 145 -0.53 -1.18 5.39
CA LEU A 145 -0.48 -2.20 4.36
C LEU A 145 -1.68 -2.04 3.43
N SER A 146 -1.44 -2.00 2.12
CA SER A 146 -2.49 -1.91 1.11
C SER A 146 -2.26 -2.91 -0.02
N TYR A 147 -3.36 -3.46 -0.54
CA TYR A 147 -3.41 -4.43 -1.62
C TYR A 147 -4.30 -3.88 -2.73
N TRP A 148 -3.74 -3.81 -3.93
CA TRP A 148 -4.32 -3.13 -5.07
C TRP A 148 -4.56 -4.11 -6.20
N LYS A 149 -5.83 -4.32 -6.54
CA LYS A 149 -6.20 -5.15 -7.69
C LYS A 149 -6.13 -4.29 -8.96
N PHE A 150 -5.03 -4.43 -9.70
CA PHE A 150 -4.82 -3.70 -10.95
C PHE A 150 -5.36 -4.42 -12.18
N GLU A 151 -5.85 -5.65 -12.03
CA GLU A 151 -6.35 -6.50 -13.11
C GLU A 151 -5.36 -6.58 -14.29
N ASN A 152 -5.58 -5.81 -15.37
CA ASN A 152 -4.76 -5.80 -16.59
C ASN A 152 -4.02 -4.49 -16.84
N GLN A 153 -4.06 -3.56 -15.88
CA GLN A 153 -3.51 -2.22 -16.04
C GLN A 153 -1.99 -2.17 -15.89
N LEU A 154 -1.38 -3.12 -15.18
CA LEU A 154 0.08 -3.25 -15.03
C LEU A 154 0.64 -4.35 -15.92
N LYS A 155 1.77 -4.06 -16.57
CA LYS A 155 2.46 -5.00 -17.47
C LYS A 155 3.96 -5.01 -17.19
N GLY A 156 4.60 -6.11 -17.56
CA GLY A 156 6.05 -6.21 -17.64
C GLY A 156 6.68 -5.06 -18.40
N GLY A 157 7.73 -4.46 -17.83
CA GLY A 157 8.45 -3.32 -18.39
C GLY A 157 7.84 -1.95 -18.07
N ASP A 158 6.68 -1.87 -17.42
CA ASP A 158 6.16 -0.60 -16.92
C ASP A 158 7.10 0.00 -15.88
N GLU A 159 7.36 1.29 -15.96
CA GLU A 159 8.09 2.06 -14.95
C GLU A 159 7.10 2.58 -13.91
N LEU A 160 7.31 2.17 -12.65
CA LEU A 160 6.49 2.60 -11.52
C LEU A 160 7.30 3.48 -10.57
N ASN A 161 6.69 4.60 -10.18
CA ASN A 161 7.07 5.39 -9.02
C ASN A 161 5.94 5.31 -8.00
N ILE A 162 6.24 4.82 -6.82
CA ILE A 162 5.27 4.68 -5.72
C ILE A 162 5.72 5.59 -4.59
N SER A 163 4.81 6.39 -4.06
CA SER A 163 5.04 7.21 -2.89
C SER A 163 3.91 7.07 -1.88
N VAL A 164 4.26 7.14 -0.61
CA VAL A 164 3.34 7.29 0.50
C VAL A 164 3.62 8.64 1.13
N VAL A 165 2.64 9.53 1.08
CA VAL A 165 2.79 10.92 1.50
C VAL A 165 1.66 11.28 2.46
N GLY A 166 1.83 12.34 3.23
CA GLY A 166 0.76 12.91 4.02
C GLY A 166 1.02 14.37 4.35
N ASN A 167 0.20 14.92 5.24
CA ASN A 167 0.43 16.25 5.81
C ASN A 167 1.73 16.28 6.64
N GLU A 168 2.09 17.47 7.16
CA GLU A 168 3.34 17.69 7.91
C GLU A 168 3.52 16.79 9.15
N ASP A 169 2.41 16.26 9.68
CA ASP A 169 2.42 15.37 10.83
C ASP A 169 2.62 13.89 10.47
N PHE A 170 2.52 13.52 9.19
CA PHE A 170 2.61 12.14 8.72
C PHE A 170 4.00 11.83 8.16
N GLN A 171 4.82 11.14 8.96
CA GLN A 171 6.22 10.88 8.61
C GLN A 171 6.45 9.43 8.19
N VAL A 172 6.67 9.20 6.90
CA VAL A 172 7.02 7.88 6.36
C VAL A 172 8.52 7.62 6.48
N LYS A 173 8.87 6.51 7.11
CA LYS A 173 10.25 6.06 7.37
C LYS A 173 10.76 5.07 6.32
N GLU A 174 9.89 4.18 5.87
CA GLU A 174 10.23 3.12 4.93
C GLU A 174 9.02 2.79 4.06
N VAL A 175 9.26 2.43 2.80
CA VAL A 175 8.25 1.91 1.88
C VAL A 175 8.72 0.61 1.24
N GLY A 176 7.79 -0.30 1.02
CA GLY A 176 8.03 -1.63 0.50
C GLY A 176 6.94 -2.01 -0.48
N VAL A 177 7.33 -2.77 -1.50
CA VAL A 177 6.44 -3.25 -2.55
C VAL A 177 6.61 -4.74 -2.75
N HIS A 178 5.48 -5.43 -2.87
CA HIS A 178 5.40 -6.83 -3.26
C HIS A 178 4.46 -6.97 -4.45
N LEU A 179 4.95 -7.57 -5.54
CA LEU A 179 4.17 -7.81 -6.75
C LEU A 179 3.52 -9.19 -6.65
N VAL A 180 2.21 -9.24 -6.85
CA VAL A 180 1.44 -10.49 -6.83
C VAL A 180 1.17 -10.91 -8.27
N TYR A 181 1.68 -12.08 -8.63
CA TYR A 181 1.61 -12.62 -9.97
C TYR A 181 0.47 -13.63 -10.07
N LYS A 182 -0.19 -13.67 -11.23
CA LYS A 182 -1.09 -14.76 -11.55
C LYS A 182 -0.24 -15.99 -11.89
N GLU A 183 -0.44 -17.09 -11.17
CA GLU A 183 0.12 -18.38 -11.59
C GLU A 183 -0.33 -18.66 -13.03
N GLN A 184 0.62 -18.95 -13.91
CA GLN A 184 0.27 -19.43 -15.25
C GLN A 184 -0.45 -20.76 -15.07
N GLU A 185 -1.60 -20.92 -15.71
CA GLU A 185 -2.15 -22.25 -15.97
C GLU A 185 -1.12 -22.98 -16.86
N GLU A 186 -0.24 -23.75 -16.22
CA GLU A 186 0.68 -24.61 -16.93
C GLU A 186 -0.15 -25.63 -17.72
N LYS A 187 -0.06 -25.56 -19.06
CA LYS A 187 -0.18 -26.77 -19.85
C LYS A 187 1.03 -27.65 -19.55
N SER A 188 0.85 -28.52 -18.54
CA SER A 188 1.59 -29.74 -18.25
C SER A 188 3.12 -29.70 -18.44
N SER A 189 3.87 -29.57 -17.34
CA SER A 189 4.94 -30.51 -16.98
C SER A 189 5.58 -30.11 -15.65
N GLN A 190 5.60 -31.04 -14.70
CA GLN A 190 6.22 -30.92 -13.37
C GLN A 190 7.62 -30.30 -13.39
N SER A 191 7.79 -29.17 -12.70
CA SER A 191 9.00 -28.84 -11.91
C SER A 191 8.76 -27.66 -10.94
N THR A 192 8.57 -28.04 -9.67
CA THR A 192 8.98 -27.37 -8.42
C THR A 192 8.87 -25.83 -8.24
N SER A 193 7.96 -25.45 -7.33
CA SER A 193 7.73 -24.10 -6.78
C SER A 193 8.98 -23.39 -6.21
N GLU A 194 10.05 -24.11 -5.89
CA GLU A 194 11.28 -23.55 -5.33
C GLU A 194 12.12 -22.78 -6.38
N GLU A 195 12.07 -23.19 -7.66
CA GLU A 195 12.80 -22.51 -8.74
C GLU A 195 12.16 -21.16 -9.08
N ALA A 196 10.83 -21.05 -8.99
CA ALA A 196 10.10 -19.80 -9.15
C ALA A 196 10.44 -18.78 -8.04
N SER A 197 10.55 -19.23 -6.79
CA SER A 197 10.97 -18.38 -5.67
C SER A 197 12.44 -17.95 -5.76
N GLN A 198 13.34 -18.82 -6.23
CA GLN A 198 14.75 -18.45 -6.45
C GLN A 198 14.93 -17.46 -7.60
N LEU A 199 14.17 -17.62 -8.70
CA LEU A 199 14.14 -16.67 -9.80
C LEU A 199 13.60 -15.30 -9.34
N GLN A 200 12.58 -15.26 -8.49
CA GLN A 200 12.07 -14.01 -7.90
C GLN A 200 13.16 -13.22 -7.16
N PHE A 201 13.98 -13.87 -6.31
CA PHE A 201 15.06 -13.17 -5.60
C PHE A 201 16.17 -12.61 -6.50
N SER A 202 16.44 -13.24 -7.65
CA SER A 202 17.54 -12.85 -8.55
C SER A 202 17.27 -11.60 -9.40
N VAL A 203 16.00 -11.20 -9.53
CA VAL A 203 15.55 -10.16 -10.49
C VAL A 203 15.56 -8.74 -9.88
N TYR A 204 15.60 -8.59 -8.56
CA TYR A 204 15.46 -7.29 -7.87
C TYR A 204 16.74 -6.44 -7.77
N GLY A 205 17.75 -6.69 -8.63
CA GLY A 205 19.06 -6.04 -8.55
C GLY A 205 19.13 -4.55 -8.93
N ASN A 206 18.04 -3.94 -9.43
CA ASN A 206 18.06 -2.55 -9.94
C ASN A 206 16.99 -1.68 -9.27
N VAL A 207 17.21 -1.31 -8.01
CA VAL A 207 16.46 -0.23 -7.34
C VAL A 207 17.16 1.09 -7.67
N VAL A 208 16.47 2.00 -8.34
CA VAL A 208 16.97 3.35 -8.61
C VAL A 208 16.41 4.28 -7.52
N PRO A 209 17.26 5.00 -6.76
CA PRO A 209 16.78 6.00 -5.81
C PRO A 209 15.93 7.04 -6.55
N GLY A 210 14.69 7.22 -6.12
CA GLY A 210 13.73 8.12 -6.76
C GLY A 210 14.19 9.57 -6.66
N ASN A 211 14.48 10.19 -7.80
CA ASN A 211 14.58 11.63 -7.97
C ASN A 211 13.29 12.15 -8.63
N ALA A 212 12.67 13.14 -7.99
CA ALA A 212 11.47 13.79 -8.50
C ALA A 212 11.82 14.57 -9.78
N PHE A 213 11.42 14.06 -10.94
CA PHE A 213 11.51 14.79 -12.20
C PHE A 213 10.18 15.48 -12.51
N THR A 214 10.21 16.81 -12.55
CA THR A 214 9.12 17.64 -13.06
C THR A 214 9.10 17.59 -14.60
N VAL A 215 8.10 16.91 -15.17
CA VAL A 215 7.79 16.94 -16.60
C VAL A 215 6.37 17.45 -16.78
N HIS A 216 6.20 18.55 -17.51
CA HIS A 216 4.89 19.13 -17.86
C HIS A 216 4.11 18.23 -18.83
N PRO A 217 2.77 18.20 -18.78
CA PRO A 217 2.03 16.99 -19.13
C PRO A 217 1.64 16.91 -20.62
N VAL A 218 1.98 15.77 -21.22
CA VAL A 218 1.01 14.97 -21.99
C VAL A 218 -0.13 14.63 -21.02
N SER A 219 -1.40 14.74 -21.42
CA SER A 219 -2.55 14.57 -20.53
C SER A 219 -2.42 13.30 -19.67
N ARG A 220 -2.13 13.46 -18.37
CA ARG A 220 -2.05 12.36 -17.42
C ARG A 220 -3.46 11.95 -17.03
N LYS A 221 -3.70 10.65 -16.94
CA LYS A 221 -4.96 10.11 -16.43
C LYS A 221 -4.79 9.80 -14.95
N VAL A 222 -5.61 10.41 -14.10
CA VAL A 222 -5.56 10.26 -12.64
C VAL A 222 -6.82 9.58 -12.14
N PHE A 223 -6.65 8.48 -11.39
CA PHE A 223 -7.71 7.81 -10.64
C PHE A 223 -7.58 8.15 -9.16
N ARG A 224 -8.58 8.85 -8.63
CA ARG A 224 -8.68 9.19 -7.20
C ARG A 224 -9.60 8.17 -6.52
N LEU A 225 -9.06 7.40 -5.57
CA LEU A 225 -9.72 6.30 -4.86
C LEU A 225 -9.82 6.59 -3.36
N GLY A 226 -10.91 6.17 -2.71
CA GLY A 226 -11.14 6.46 -1.30
C GLY A 226 -11.63 7.89 -1.06
N CYS A 227 -11.18 8.54 0.01
CA CYS A 227 -11.73 9.80 0.51
C CYS A 227 -10.88 11.02 0.10
N HIS A 228 -11.27 11.74 -0.94
CA HIS A 228 -10.54 12.93 -1.42
C HIS A 228 -11.21 14.23 -0.96
N TRP A 229 -10.43 15.19 -0.47
CA TRP A 229 -10.91 16.55 -0.21
C TRP A 229 -11.01 17.35 -1.51
N TRP A 230 -11.91 18.33 -1.52
CA TRP A 230 -12.10 19.21 -2.69
C TRP A 230 -10.89 20.13 -2.90
N ASP A 231 -10.16 20.46 -1.82
CA ASP A 231 -8.94 21.28 -1.81
C ASP A 231 -7.74 20.47 -1.28
N CYS A 232 -7.64 19.19 -1.67
CA CYS A 232 -6.49 18.35 -1.29
C CYS A 232 -5.26 18.76 -2.11
N TRP A 233 -4.31 19.44 -1.46
CA TRP A 233 -3.04 19.88 -2.06
C TRP A 233 -2.27 18.73 -2.74
N ILE A 234 -2.26 17.53 -2.12
CA ILE A 234 -1.63 16.35 -2.70
C ILE A 234 -2.31 15.98 -4.02
N CYS A 235 -3.64 16.08 -4.11
CA CYS A 235 -4.39 15.70 -5.30
C CYS A 235 -4.29 16.74 -6.42
N ASP A 236 -4.15 18.01 -6.09
CA ASP A 236 -4.09 19.12 -7.05
C ASP A 236 -2.75 19.15 -7.80
N ASP A 237 -1.71 18.55 -7.24
CA ASP A 237 -0.36 18.44 -7.81
C ASP A 237 -0.12 17.18 -8.70
N LEU A 238 -1.12 16.31 -8.92
CA LEU A 238 -0.98 15.02 -9.65
C LEU A 238 -1.09 15.10 -11.19
#